data_AF-A0A7J9LWE6-F1
#
_entry.id   AF-A0A7J9LWE6-F1
#
_cell.length_a   1.000
_cell.length_b   1.000
_cell.length_c   1.000
_cell.angle_alpha   90.00
_cell.angle_beta   90.00
_cell.angle_gamma   90.00
#
_symmetry.space_group_name_H-M   'P 1'
#
loop_
_entity.id
_entity.type
_entity.pdbx_description
1 polymer ?
#
loop_
_entity_poly.entity_id
_entity_poly.type
_entity_poly.pdbx_seq_one_letter_code
_entity_poly.pdbx_strand_id
1 'polypeptide(L)' 'MHPFHMLGVVGVFGGSLFSAMHGSLVTFSLIRETTENESANEGYRFGQEEET' A
#
# COMPACT_ATOMS: atom_id res chain seq x y z
N MET A 1 -3.39 14.48 -31.00
CA MET A 1 -3.86 13.37 -30.14
C MET A 1 -3.08 12.11 -30.50
N HIS A 2 -1.98 11.83 -29.80
CA HIS A 2 -1.10 10.69 -30.12
C HIS A 2 -1.46 9.46 -29.26
N PRO A 3 -1.63 8.25 -29.83
CA PRO A 3 -1.98 7.05 -29.05
C PRO A 3 -1.01 6.74 -27.90
N PHE A 4 0.30 6.89 -28.11
CA PHE A 4 1.28 6.71 -27.03
C PHE A 4 1.11 7.69 -25.85
N HIS A 5 0.57 8.90 -26.09
CA HIS A 5 0.26 9.81 -24.98
C HIS A 5 -0.90 9.26 -24.14
N MET A 6 -1.97 8.75 -24.77
CA MET A 6 -3.10 8.14 -24.05
C MET A 6 -2.71 6.86 -23.32
N LEU A 7 -1.82 6.04 -23.91
CA LEU A 7 -1.25 4.88 -23.23
C LEU A 7 -0.42 5.28 -22.01
N GLY A 8 0.39 6.34 -22.11
CA GLY A 8 1.13 6.90 -20.97
C GLY A 8 0.20 7.40 -19.86
N VAL A 9 -0.88 8.08 -20.22
CA VAL A 9 -1.92 8.55 -19.28
C VAL A 9 -2.55 7.37 -18.54
N VAL A 10 -3.01 6.34 -19.23
CA VAL A 10 -3.60 5.14 -18.61
C VAL A 10 -2.59 4.42 -17.72
N GLY A 11 -1.32 4.36 -18.13
CA GLY A 11 -0.26 3.77 -17.31
C GLY A 11 -0.06 4.50 -15.98
N VAL A 12 0.03 5.84 -16.01
CA VAL A 12 0.22 6.63 -14.78
C VAL A 12 -1.01 6.57 -13.88
N PHE A 13 -2.22 6.73 -14.43
CA PHE A 13 -3.45 6.64 -13.64
C PHE A 13 -3.69 5.24 -13.07
N GLY A 14 -3.43 4.19 -13.86
CA GLY A 14 -3.52 2.81 -13.38
C GLY A 14 -2.48 2.52 -12.29
N GLY A 15 -1.25 2.99 -12.46
CA GLY A 15 -0.18 2.84 -11.47
C GLY A 15 -0.50 3.52 -10.14
N SER A 16 -0.99 4.77 -10.17
CA SER A 16 -1.37 5.48 -8.94
C SER A 16 -2.59 4.86 -8.26
N LEU A 17 -3.59 4.42 -9.04
CA LEU A 17 -4.76 3.71 -8.52
C LEU A 17 -4.36 2.40 -7.85
N PHE A 18 -3.53 1.57 -8.48
CA PHE A 18 -3.09 0.32 -7.91
C PHE A 18 -2.13 0.51 -6.73
N SER A 19 -1.31 1.56 -6.74
CA SER A 19 -0.48 1.92 -5.58
C SER A 19 -1.35 2.26 -4.35
N ALA A 20 -2.39 3.07 -4.54
CA ALA A 20 -3.33 3.42 -3.46
C ALA A 20 -4.12 2.19 -2.98
N MET A 21 -4.62 1.37 -3.92
CA MET A 21 -5.36 0.16 -3.61
C MET A 21 -4.51 -0.85 -2.82
N HIS A 22 -3.28 -1.12 -3.28
CA HIS A 22 -2.38 -2.04 -2.59
C HIS A 22 -2.08 -1.56 -1.17
N GLY A 23 -1.69 -0.29 -1.01
CA GLY A 23 -1.46 0.29 0.32
C GLY A 23 -2.68 0.20 1.23
N SER A 24 -3.89 0.46 0.70
CA SER A 24 -5.12 0.37 1.48
C SER A 24 -5.45 -1.05 1.92
N LEU A 25 -5.25 -2.06 1.06
CA LEU A 25 -5.56 -3.45 1.39
C LEU A 25 -4.62 -3.98 2.46
N VAL A 26 -3.32 -3.74 2.33
CA VAL A 26 -2.32 -4.13 3.33
C VAL A 26 -2.58 -3.44 4.66
N THR A 27 -2.80 -2.12 4.65
CA THR A 27 -3.06 -1.35 5.88
C THR A 27 -4.34 -1.79 6.58
N PHE A 28 -5.38 -2.15 5.82
CA PHE A 28 -6.67 -2.58 6.38
C PHE A 28 -6.59 -3.96 7.03
N SER A 29 -5.68 -4.82 6.57
CA SER A 29 -5.56 -6.20 7.04
C SER A 29 -4.49 -6.42 8.13
N LEU A 30 -3.82 -5.37 8.61
CA LEU A 30 -2.77 -5.51 9.64
C LEU A 30 -3.30 -6.22 10.88
N ILE A 31 -2.49 -7.14 11.41
CA ILE A 31 -2.77 -7.81 12.69
C ILE A 31 -2.53 -6.80 13.81
N ARG A 32 -3.45 -6.74 14.78
CA ARG A 32 -3.34 -5.78 15.89
C ARG A 32 -2.30 -6.25 16.91
N GLU A 33 -1.12 -5.62 16.87
CA GLU A 33 0.01 -5.89 17.76
C GLU A 33 0.32 -4.73 18.75
N THR A 34 -0.35 -3.58 18.62
CA THR A 34 -0.11 -2.39 19.46
C THR A 34 -1.35 -1.94 20.25
N THR A 35 -1.15 -1.01 21.19
CA THR A 35 -2.25 -0.30 21.88
C THR A 35 -2.77 0.87 21.04
N GLU A 36 -3.91 1.45 21.44
CA GLU A 36 -4.56 2.56 20.71
C GLU A 36 -3.77 3.88 20.75
N ASN A 37 -2.86 4.00 21.72
CA ASN A 37 -2.09 5.22 21.97
C ASN A 37 -0.71 5.18 21.31
N GLU A 38 -0.43 4.12 20.56
CA GLU A 38 0.84 3.86 19.87
C GLU A 38 0.61 3.79 18.36
N SER A 39 1.66 4.02 17.57
CA SER A 39 1.57 3.81 16.12
C SER A 39 1.49 2.32 15.81
N ALA A 40 0.57 1.91 14.93
CA ALA A 40 0.50 0.52 14.44
C ALA A 40 1.81 0.03 13.80
N ASN A 41 2.65 0.95 13.29
CA ASN A 41 3.94 0.61 12.69
C ASN A 41 4.91 -0.03 13.70
N GLU A 42 4.79 0.30 14.99
CA GLU A 42 5.62 -0.31 16.05
C GLU A 42 5.28 -1.78 16.28
N GLY A 43 4.16 -2.26 15.72
CA GLY A 43 3.80 -3.69 15.72
C GLY A 43 4.67 -4.54 14.80
N TYR A 44 5.31 -3.92 13.79
CA TYR A 44 6.23 -4.62 12.90
C TYR A 44 7.66 -4.55 13.43
N ARG A 45 8.34 -5.70 13.43
CA ARG A 45 9.76 -5.80 13.77
C ARG A 45 10.57 -6.10 12.52
N PHE A 46 11.60 -5.29 12.28
CA PHE A 46 12.49 -5.50 11.14
C PHE A 46 13.14 -6.89 11.19
N GLY A 47 12.85 -7.71 10.18
CA GLY A 47 13.36 -9.08 10.06
C GLY A 47 12.55 -10.16 10.81
N GLN A 48 11.31 -9.88 11.23
CA GLN A 48 10.41 -10.93 11.73
C GLN A 48 10.11 -12.00 10.67
N GLU A 49 9.82 -13.22 11.12
CA GLU A 49 9.56 -14.37 10.23
C GLU A 49 8.10 -14.45 9.80
N GLU A 50 7.18 -13.99 10.66
CA GLU A 50 5.75 -14.00 10.42
C GLU A 50 5.29 -12.78 9.59
N GLU A 51 4.24 -12.98 8.80
CA GLU A 51 3.55 -11.88 8.12
C GLU A 51 2.92 -10.91 9.14
N THR A 52 2.83 -9.64 8.74
CA THR A 52 2.30 -8.55 9.59
C THR A 52 0.83 -8.26 9.37
#